data_AF-A0A831SRN2-F1
#
_entry.id   AF-A0A831SRN2-F1
#
_cell.length_a   1.000
_cell.length_b   1.000
_cell.length_c   1.000
_cell.angle_alpha   90.00
_cell.angle_beta   90.00
_cell.angle_gamma   90.00
#
_symmetry.space_group_name_H-M   'P 1'
#
loop_
_entity.id
_entity.type
_entity.pdbx_description
1 polymer ?
#
loop_
_entity_poly.entity_id
_entity_poly.type
_entity_poly.pdbx_seq_one_letter_code
_entity_poly.pdbx_strand_id
1 'polypeptide(L)' 'MRLSRYFIKKWIDFTGYRPTQKEIEQLIKQSFKVQFYRVVPNDLCVPAIYWNVEHNLIFKVDEGKNKIITMYWGKRGTKC' A
#
# COMPACT_ATOMS: atom_id res chain seq x y z
N MET A 1 -6.96 -8.96 4.38
CA MET A 1 -6.50 -8.26 3.17
C MET A 1 -5.53 -9.14 2.39
N ARG A 2 -5.76 -9.36 1.09
CA ARG A 2 -4.90 -10.20 0.23
C ARG A 2 -3.66 -9.42 -0.19
N LEU A 3 -2.48 -10.04 -0.14
CA LEU A 3 -1.22 -9.44 -0.59
C LEU A 3 -0.92 -9.87 -2.03
N SER A 4 -0.75 -8.93 -2.96
CA SER A 4 -0.37 -9.28 -4.33
C SER A 4 1.07 -9.84 -4.38
N ARG A 5 1.36 -10.71 -5.35
CA ARG A 5 2.74 -11.20 -5.58
C ARG A 5 3.71 -10.03 -5.83
N TYR A 6 3.27 -9.01 -6.55
CA TYR A 6 4.06 -7.82 -6.85
C TYR A 6 4.35 -6.99 -5.59
N PHE A 7 3.37 -6.83 -4.71
CA PHE A 7 3.56 -6.19 -3.40
C PHE A 7 4.56 -6.97 -2.54
N ILE A 8 4.39 -8.29 -2.42
CA ILE A 8 5.29 -9.15 -1.62
C ILE A 8 6.73 -9.01 -2.10
N LYS A 9 6.96 -9.03 -3.42
CA LYS A 9 8.29 -8.83 -4.00
C LYS A 9 8.89 -7.48 -3.57
N LYS A 10 8.17 -6.39 -3.79
CA LYS A 10 8.63 -5.04 -3.39
C LYS A 10 8.87 -4.90 -1.90
N TRP A 11 8.06 -5.56 -1.07
CA TRP A 11 8.26 -5.56 0.38
C TRP A 11 9.56 -6.27 0.75
N ILE A 12 9.80 -7.46 0.21
CA ILE A 12 11.05 -8.20 0.45
C ILE A 12 12.26 -7.39 -0.04
N ASP A 13 12.16 -6.76 -1.21
CA ASP A 13 13.23 -5.89 -1.74
C ASP A 13 13.52 -4.69 -0.80
N PHE A 14 12.52 -4.24 -0.03
CA PHE A 14 12.63 -3.12 0.90
C PHE A 14 13.09 -3.55 2.31
N THR A 15 12.56 -4.64 2.86
CA THR A 15 12.78 -5.05 4.27
C THR A 15 13.67 -6.28 4.43
N GLY A 16 13.91 -7.05 3.37
CA GLY A 16 14.66 -8.31 3.40
C GLY A 16 13.85 -9.53 3.87
N TYR A 17 12.56 -9.40 4.20
CA TYR A 17 11.73 -10.53 4.65
C TYR A 17 10.32 -10.48 4.08
N ARG A 18 9.61 -11.61 4.13
CA ARG A 18 8.23 -11.72 3.66
C ARG A 18 7.26 -11.19 4.73
N PRO A 19 6.38 -10.22 4.41
CA PRO A 19 5.47 -9.66 5.40
C PRO A 19 4.37 -10.65 5.77
N THR A 20 3.86 -10.51 6.99
CA THR A 20 2.61 -11.19 7.37
C THR A 20 1.39 -10.34 6.99
N GLN A 21 0.23 -10.97 6.79
CA GLN A 21 -0.98 -10.22 6.50
C GLN A 21 -1.36 -9.26 7.65
N LYS A 22 -1.23 -9.70 8.90
CA LYS A 22 -1.58 -8.92 10.09
C LYS A 22 -0.73 -7.66 10.24
N GLU A 23 0.57 -7.79 9.97
CA GLU A 23 1.51 -6.68 9.98
C GLU A 23 1.11 -5.57 8.98
N ILE A 24 0.80 -5.95 7.74
CA ILE A 24 0.40 -4.94 6.75
C ILE A 24 -0.97 -4.35 7.08
N GLU A 25 -1.90 -5.14 7.61
CA GLU A 25 -3.18 -4.62 8.08
C GLU A 25 -3.03 -3.59 9.21
N GLN A 26 -2.08 -3.80 10.14
CA GLN A 26 -1.75 -2.81 11.17
C GLN A 26 -1.17 -1.53 10.57
N LEU A 27 -0.23 -1.65 9.64
CA LEU A 27 0.36 -0.49 8.95
C LEU A 27 -0.68 0.33 8.18
N ILE A 28 -1.61 -0.33 7.50
CA ILE A 28 -2.72 0.32 6.80
C ILE A 28 -3.66 1.01 7.80
N LYS A 29 -3.96 0.39 8.95
CA LYS A 29 -4.77 1.01 10.02
C LYS A 29 -4.11 2.27 10.60
N GLN A 30 -2.79 2.32 10.63
CA GLN A 30 -2.01 3.48 11.05
C GLN A 30 -1.79 4.51 9.93
N SER A 31 -2.30 4.26 8.72
CA SER A 31 -2.13 5.13 7.57
C SER A 31 -3.29 6.11 7.41
N PHE A 32 -3.01 7.28 6.84
CA PHE A 32 -4.05 8.19 6.35
C PHE A 32 -4.51 7.76 4.96
N LYS A 33 -5.82 7.74 4.73
CA LYS A 33 -6.36 7.54 3.38
C LYS A 33 -6.25 8.87 2.63
N VAL A 34 -5.41 8.91 1.60
CA VAL A 34 -5.16 10.12 0.77
C VAL A 34 -5.96 10.11 -0.52
N GLN A 35 -6.35 8.92 -1.00
CA GLN A 35 -7.28 8.77 -2.11
C GLN A 35 -8.29 7.68 -1.76
N PHE A 36 -9.57 7.99 -1.92
CA PHE A 36 -10.66 7.03 -1.70
C PHE A 36 -10.81 6.08 -2.88
N TYR A 37 -11.15 4.82 -2.58
CA TYR A 37 -11.60 3.88 -3.60
C TYR A 37 -12.89 4.40 -4.23
N ARG A 38 -12.97 4.35 -5.57
CA ARG A 38 -14.21 4.65 -6.29
C ARG A 38 -14.32 3.77 -7.52
N VAL A 39 -15.55 3.37 -7.82
CA VAL A 39 -15.90 2.77 -9.11
C VAL A 39 -16.35 3.92 -10.01
N VAL A 40 -15.81 3.97 -11.23
CA VAL A 40 -16.17 4.96 -12.25
C VAL A 40 -16.94 4.26 -13.38
N PRO A 41 -17.61 4.99 -14.29
CA PRO A 41 -18.35 4.37 -15.40
C PRO A 41 -17.52 3.36 -16.18
N ASN A 42 -18.17 2.33 -16.74
CA ASN A 42 -17.56 1.16 -17.38
C ASN A 42 -16.82 0.20 -16.43
N ASP A 43 -17.27 0.08 -15.17
CA ASP A 43 -16.71 -0.83 -14.15
C ASP A 43 -15.21 -0.65 -13.87
N LEU A 44 -14.67 0.50 -14.23
CA LEU A 44 -13.29 0.83 -13.95
C LEU A 44 -13.15 1.19 -12.46
N CYS A 45 -12.17 0.57 -11.81
CA CYS A 45 -11.92 0.80 -10.39
C CYS A 45 -10.72 1.72 -10.22
N VAL A 46 -10.90 2.81 -9.48
CA VAL A 46 -9.81 3.66 -9.00
C VAL A 46 -9.40 3.16 -7.61
N PRO A 47 -8.20 2.60 -7.44
CA PRO A 47 -7.75 2.06 -6.16
C PRO A 47 -7.61 3.16 -5.09
N ALA A 48 -7.83 2.79 -3.83
CA ALA A 48 -7.50 3.66 -2.71
C ALA A 48 -5.98 3.82 -2.57
N ILE A 49 -5.57 4.97 -2.05
CA ILE A 49 -4.18 5.25 -1.69
C ILE A 49 -4.14 5.58 -0.20
N TYR A 50 -3.23 4.91 0.51
CA TYR A 50 -2.96 5.10 1.93
C TYR A 50 -1.52 5.55 2.12
N TRP A 51 -1.30 6.49 3.03
CA TRP A 51 0.03 6.97 3.39
C TRP A 51 0.28 6.72 4.88
N ASN A 52 1.25 5.84 5.16
CA ASN A 52 1.81 5.67 6.49
C ASN A 52 2.95 6.67 6.66
N VAL A 53 2.72 7.70 7.46
CA VAL A 53 3.68 8.80 7.66
C VAL A 53 4.88 8.33 8.46
N GLU A 54 4.67 7.49 9.47
CA GLU A 54 5.70 7.00 10.38
C GLU A 54 6.83 6.27 9.62
N HIS A 55 6.46 5.37 8.71
CA HIS A 55 7.39 4.61 7.89
C HIS A 55 7.63 5.23 6.50
N ASN A 56 6.99 6.35 6.19
CA ASN A 56 7.01 7.01 4.90
C ASN A 56 6.69 6.06 3.72
N LEU A 57 5.61 5.28 3.89
CA LEU A 57 5.15 4.29 2.91
C LEU A 57 3.82 4.70 2.31
N ILE A 58 3.70 4.60 0.99
CA ILE A 58 2.45 4.78 0.26
C ILE A 58 1.97 3.42 -0.24
N PHE A 59 0.75 3.03 0.13
CA PHE A 59 0.13 1.79 -0.30
C PHE A 59 -0.98 2.06 -1.30
N LYS A 60 -1.01 1.27 -2.37
CA LYS A 60 -2.11 1.27 -3.34
C LYS A 60 -2.98 0.03 -3.10
N VAL A 61 -4.24 0.23 -2.76
CA VAL A 61 -5.16 -0.82 -2.29
C VAL A 61 -6.41 -0.87 -3.17
N ASP A 62 -6.72 -2.06 -3.67
CA ASP A 62 -8.02 -2.37 -4.28
C ASP A 62 -8.99 -2.77 -3.16
N GLU A 63 -9.81 -1.82 -2.68
CA GLU A 63 -10.77 -2.08 -1.59
C GLU A 63 -11.88 -3.03 -2.04
N GLY A 64 -12.33 -2.95 -3.31
CA GLY A 64 -13.35 -3.85 -3.86
C GLY A 64 -12.93 -5.32 -3.85
N LYS A 65 -11.64 -5.60 -4.04
CA LYS A 65 -11.07 -6.96 -3.96
C LYS A 65 -10.37 -7.25 -2.63
N ASN A 66 -10.42 -6.34 -1.67
CA ASN A 66 -9.69 -6.37 -0.40
C ASN A 66 -8.22 -6.79 -0.59
N LYS A 67 -7.51 -6.14 -1.54
CA LYS A 67 -6.17 -6.54 -1.99
C LYS A 67 -5.19 -5.37 -2.05
N ILE A 68 -3.99 -5.56 -1.49
CA ILE A 68 -2.88 -4.62 -1.67
C ILE A 68 -2.23 -4.87 -3.02
N ILE A 69 -2.21 -3.83 -3.86
CA ILE A 69 -1.66 -3.90 -5.21
C ILE A 69 -0.14 -3.73 -5.15
N THR A 70 0.34 -2.66 -4.53
CA THR A 70 1.77 -2.31 -4.45
C THR A 70 2.04 -1.32 -3.32
N MET A 71 3.32 -1.04 -3.09
CA MET A 71 3.81 0.01 -2.21
C MET A 71 4.88 0.88 -2.89
N TYR A 72 5.05 2.08 -2.36
CA TYR A 72 6.12 3.01 -2.66
C TYR A 72 6.71 3.50 -1.34
N TRP A 73 8.01 3.77 -1.34
CA TRP A 73 8.69 4.37 -0.20
C TRP A 73 9.47 5.58 -0.70
N GLY A 74 9.43 6.68 0.04
CA GLY A 74 10.28 7.84 -0.24
C GLY A 74 11.68 7.57 0.29
N LYS A 75 12.73 7.76 -0.54
CA LYS A 75 14.07 7.96 0.00
C LYS A 75 13.98 9.21 0.89
N ARG A 76 14.32 9.09 2.19
CA ARG A 76 14.57 10.30 3.00
C ARG A 76 15.61 11.09 2.22
N GLY A 77 15.25 12.29 1.78
CA GLY A 77 16.19 13.15 1.08
C GLY A 77 17.43 13.29 1.95
N THR A 78 18.60 12.98 1.40
CA THR A 78 19.82 13.65 1.83
C THR A 78 19.51 15.13 1.73
N LYS A 79 19.50 15.83 2.87
CA LYS A 79 19.41 17.30 2.88
C LYS A 79 20.44 17.81 1.87
N CYS A 80 19.98 18.60 0.90
CA CYS A 80 20.86 19.44 0.08
C CYS A 80 21.42 20.57 0.96
#